data_AF-A0A090G589-F1
#
_entry.id   AF-A0A090G589-F1
#
_cell.length_a   1.000
_cell.length_b   1.000
_cell.length_c   1.000
_cell.angle_alpha   90.00
_cell.angle_beta   90.00
_cell.angle_gamma   90.00
#
_symmetry.space_group_name_H-M   'P 1'
#
loop_
_entity.id
_entity.type
_entity.pdbx_description
1 polymer ?
#
loop_
_entity_poly.entity_id
_entity_poly.type
_entity_poly.pdbx_seq_one_letter_code
_entity_poly.pdbx_strand_id
1 'polypeptide(L)'
;MKRVIAIADRAALVSLKLLAALNVLFFLSFLVVLLLAGRAHAGVPNCVGTDLLTALEKNDPAAFKKVETEAAAVPNGKGLLWKLEKPGEKPSYLFGTMHMTDTRVTTLPAAAQKAYDGAGTIVIETTDAMDKAKMMAAMASEPGLMMFTDNTTLSSLLSPDDAAALNKGLDARGIPPATVAKMKPWILSAMMALPACEVARQSAGEPVLDVRLAADAKASGKDVEGLETAVDQLRAMASLPLEFHMKSLVETMKLGDKVNDVNETMIVLYQRGEIGMFWPLFRAVLPDTADDKAGYAAFEQTMIISRNKVMAAHAGPILAKGNVFMAVGAMHLPGPEGLVEDFRKAGYTVTVVN
;
A
#
# COMPACT_ATOMS: atom_id res chain seq x y z
N MET A 1 22.94 -23.88 -70.75
CA MET A 1 23.26 -22.85 -69.73
C MET A 1 22.32 -21.63 -69.77
N LYS A 2 22.18 -20.89 -70.88
CA LYS A 2 21.38 -19.64 -70.93
C LYS A 2 19.89 -19.77 -70.56
N ARG A 3 19.20 -20.85 -70.96
CA ARG A 3 17.77 -21.07 -70.61
C ARG A 3 17.55 -21.36 -69.13
N VAL A 4 18.44 -22.13 -68.50
CA VAL A 4 18.33 -22.50 -67.08
C VAL A 4 18.50 -21.27 -66.19
N ILE A 5 19.47 -20.41 -66.54
CA ILE A 5 19.70 -19.14 -65.84
C ILE A 5 18.49 -18.20 -65.99
N ALA A 6 17.92 -18.07 -67.18
CA ALA A 6 16.74 -17.24 -67.40
C ALA A 6 15.47 -17.74 -66.67
N ILE A 7 15.32 -19.06 -66.52
CA ILE A 7 14.22 -19.66 -65.75
C ILE A 7 14.45 -19.43 -64.24
N ALA A 8 15.68 -19.64 -63.76
CA ALA A 8 16.04 -19.40 -62.37
C ALA A 8 15.87 -17.93 -61.96
N ASP A 9 16.23 -17.00 -62.83
CA ASP A 9 16.08 -15.56 -62.59
C ASP A 9 14.60 -15.13 -62.54
N ARG A 10 13.76 -15.63 -63.45
CA ARG A 10 12.31 -15.41 -63.39
C ARG A 10 11.68 -16.03 -62.15
N ALA A 11 12.09 -17.23 -61.77
CA ALA A 11 11.61 -17.88 -60.56
C ALA A 11 12.05 -17.11 -59.30
N ALA A 12 13.30 -16.65 -59.23
CA ALA A 12 13.81 -15.84 -58.13
C ALA A 12 13.04 -14.52 -57.97
N LEU A 13 12.79 -13.81 -59.09
CA LEU A 13 12.03 -12.56 -59.06
C LEU A 13 10.59 -12.77 -58.59
N VAL A 14 9.94 -13.85 -59.03
CA VAL A 14 8.58 -14.20 -58.58
C VAL A 14 8.59 -14.58 -57.10
N SER A 15 9.56 -15.38 -56.64
CA SER A 15 9.71 -15.76 -55.24
C SER A 15 9.97 -14.55 -54.32
N LEU A 16 10.81 -13.61 -54.75
CA LEU A 16 11.07 -12.35 -54.02
C LEU A 16 9.80 -11.49 -53.91
N LYS A 17 9.01 -11.40 -54.98
CA LYS A 17 7.72 -10.67 -54.97
C LYS A 17 6.70 -11.35 -54.05
N LEU A 18 6.63 -12.69 -54.04
CA LEU A 18 5.77 -13.45 -53.14
C LEU A 18 6.19 -13.29 -51.68
N LEU A 19 7.49 -13.30 -51.40
CA LEU A 19 8.02 -13.09 -50.05
C LEU A 19 7.70 -11.68 -49.55
N ALA A 20 7.88 -10.66 -50.39
CA ALA A 20 7.51 -9.28 -50.07
C ALA A 20 5.99 -9.15 -49.82
N ALA A 21 5.16 -9.73 -50.68
CA ALA A 21 3.70 -9.72 -50.52
C ALA A 21 3.26 -10.43 -49.23
N LEU A 22 3.90 -11.53 -48.87
CA LEU A 22 3.63 -12.26 -47.63
C LEU A 22 3.96 -11.41 -46.39
N ASN A 23 5.11 -10.71 -46.39
CA ASN A 23 5.47 -9.82 -45.28
C ASN A 23 4.52 -8.62 -45.16
N VAL A 24 4.07 -8.05 -46.28
CA VAL A 24 3.04 -7.00 -46.28
C VAL A 24 1.72 -7.54 -45.73
N LEU A 25 1.32 -8.76 -46.12
CA LEU A 25 0.13 -9.40 -45.59
C LEU A 25 0.23 -9.63 -44.08
N PHE A 26 1.38 -10.10 -43.58
CA PHE A 26 1.63 -10.23 -42.15
C PHE A 26 1.52 -8.90 -41.42
N PHE A 27 2.16 -7.85 -41.94
CA PHE A 27 2.09 -6.51 -41.35
C PHE A 27 0.66 -5.95 -41.33
N LEU A 28 -0.08 -6.10 -42.43
CA LEU A 28 -1.49 -5.70 -42.51
C LEU A 28 -2.36 -6.52 -41.55
N SER A 29 -2.12 -7.83 -41.43
CA SER A 29 -2.85 -8.68 -40.48
C SER A 29 -2.56 -8.27 -39.03
N PHE A 30 -1.31 -7.92 -38.72
CA PHE A 30 -0.91 -7.40 -37.42
C PHE A 30 -1.59 -6.06 -37.11
N LEU A 31 -1.64 -5.14 -38.08
CA LEU A 31 -2.36 -3.87 -37.94
C LEU A 31 -3.86 -4.08 -37.76
N VAL A 32 -4.48 -5.00 -38.51
CA VAL A 32 -5.90 -5.34 -38.36
C VAL A 32 -6.15 -5.95 -36.97
N VAL A 33 -5.30 -6.85 -36.49
CA VAL A 33 -5.39 -7.38 -35.12
C VAL A 33 -5.21 -6.28 -34.08
N LEU A 34 -4.30 -5.33 -34.29
CA LEU A 34 -4.11 -4.17 -33.40
C LEU A 34 -5.31 -3.23 -33.38
N LEU A 35 -5.96 -3.02 -34.53
CA LEU A 35 -7.14 -2.16 -34.67
C LEU A 35 -8.41 -2.85 -34.14
N LEU A 36 -8.51 -4.18 -34.26
CA LEU A 36 -9.59 -5.00 -33.73
C LEU A 36 -9.38 -5.40 -32.27
N ALA A 37 -8.15 -5.35 -31.77
CA ALA A 37 -7.83 -5.37 -30.35
C ALA A 37 -8.32 -4.04 -29.75
N GLY A 38 -9.64 -3.94 -29.60
CA GLY A 38 -10.25 -2.87 -28.83
C GLY A 38 -9.55 -2.79 -27.47
N ARG A 39 -9.43 -1.59 -26.92
CA ARG A 39 -9.04 -1.44 -25.52
C ARG A 39 -9.95 -2.35 -24.72
N ALA A 40 -9.41 -3.41 -24.14
CA ALA A 40 -10.13 -4.18 -23.16
C ALA A 40 -10.40 -3.21 -22.02
N HIS A 41 -11.55 -2.55 -22.04
CA HIS A 41 -12.13 -1.88 -20.89
C HIS A 41 -12.63 -3.00 -19.98
N ALA A 42 -11.70 -3.77 -19.43
CA ALA A 42 -11.97 -4.40 -18.16
C ALA A 42 -12.29 -3.23 -17.23
N GLY A 43 -13.58 -3.04 -16.92
CA GLY A 43 -13.98 -2.07 -15.91
C GLY A 43 -13.15 -2.31 -14.65
N VAL A 44 -12.85 -1.26 -13.90
CA VAL A 44 -12.20 -1.38 -12.60
C VAL A 44 -12.96 -2.46 -11.82
N PRO A 45 -12.31 -3.56 -11.41
CA PRO A 45 -12.99 -4.61 -10.65
C PRO A 45 -13.70 -3.98 -9.46
N ASN A 46 -14.91 -4.44 -9.12
CA ASN A 46 -15.55 -3.97 -7.90
C ASN A 46 -14.75 -4.50 -6.69
N CYS A 47 -14.47 -3.64 -5.72
CA CYS A 47 -14.01 -4.09 -4.41
C CYS A 47 -15.17 -4.81 -3.72
N VAL A 48 -15.15 -6.14 -3.72
CA VAL A 48 -16.14 -6.94 -3.03
C VAL A 48 -15.41 -7.71 -1.93
N GLY A 49 -15.73 -7.38 -0.68
CA GLY A 49 -15.28 -8.09 0.50
C GLY A 49 -16.42 -8.18 1.51
N THR A 50 -16.29 -9.10 2.46
CA THR A 50 -17.20 -9.28 3.58
C THR A 50 -16.52 -8.86 4.87
N ASP A 51 -17.23 -8.16 5.75
CA ASP A 51 -16.76 -7.87 7.11
C ASP A 51 -16.54 -9.17 7.89
N LEU A 52 -15.28 -9.50 8.15
CA LEU A 52 -14.85 -10.69 8.86
C LEU A 52 -15.24 -10.65 10.33
N LEU A 53 -15.46 -9.48 10.94
CA LEU A 53 -15.88 -9.42 12.35
C LEU A 53 -17.28 -9.99 12.53
N THR A 54 -18.19 -9.71 11.59
CA THR A 54 -19.54 -10.28 11.60
C THR A 54 -19.49 -11.80 11.47
N ALA A 55 -18.61 -12.32 10.60
CA ALA A 55 -18.41 -13.75 10.47
C ALA A 55 -17.74 -14.37 11.70
N LEU A 56 -16.76 -13.69 12.31
CA LEU A 56 -16.05 -14.14 13.50
C LEU A 56 -17.00 -14.21 14.70
N GLU A 57 -17.82 -13.19 14.93
CA GLU A 57 -18.82 -13.17 15.98
C GLU A 57 -19.79 -14.35 15.88
N LYS A 58 -20.21 -14.70 14.66
CA LYS A 58 -21.13 -15.81 14.42
C LYS A 58 -20.47 -17.18 14.56
N ASN A 59 -19.26 -17.36 14.00
CA ASN A 59 -18.63 -18.66 13.85
C ASN A 59 -17.72 -19.02 15.03
N ASP A 60 -17.10 -18.03 15.66
CA ASP A 60 -16.25 -18.18 16.84
C ASP A 60 -16.42 -16.97 17.81
N PRO A 61 -17.53 -16.97 18.59
CA PRO A 61 -17.81 -15.89 19.54
C PRO A 61 -16.70 -15.69 20.59
N ALA A 62 -15.94 -16.75 20.92
CA ALA A 62 -14.86 -16.67 21.89
C ALA A 62 -13.65 -15.93 21.32
N ALA A 63 -13.27 -16.21 20.07
CA ALA A 63 -12.24 -15.46 19.37
C ALA A 63 -12.65 -14.00 19.15
N PHE A 64 -13.91 -13.75 18.76
CA PHE A 64 -14.44 -12.39 18.67
C PHE A 64 -14.33 -11.65 20.01
N LYS A 65 -14.73 -12.28 21.12
CA LYS A 65 -14.66 -11.64 22.44
C LYS A 65 -13.23 -11.33 22.86
N LYS A 66 -12.29 -12.19 22.51
CA LYS A 66 -10.86 -11.97 22.73
C LYS A 66 -10.36 -10.76 21.94
N VAL A 67 -10.70 -10.65 20.66
CA VAL A 67 -10.38 -9.49 19.79
C VAL A 67 -10.91 -8.19 20.42
N GLU A 68 -12.17 -8.17 20.84
CA GLU A 68 -12.76 -7.00 21.52
C GLU A 68 -12.01 -6.62 22.80
N THR A 69 -11.69 -7.63 23.63
CA THR A 69 -11.04 -7.41 24.93
C THR A 69 -9.62 -6.87 24.74
N GLU A 70 -8.86 -7.44 23.81
CA GLU A 70 -7.52 -6.93 23.47
C GLU A 70 -7.58 -5.52 22.91
N ALA A 71 -8.52 -5.23 22.01
CA ALA A 71 -8.68 -3.90 21.42
C ALA A 71 -9.10 -2.83 22.45
N ALA A 72 -9.98 -3.18 23.39
CA ALA A 72 -10.40 -2.29 24.47
C ALA A 72 -9.24 -1.94 25.42
N ALA A 73 -8.21 -2.80 25.51
CA ALA A 73 -7.02 -2.55 26.30
C ALA A 73 -5.99 -1.66 25.58
N VAL A 74 -6.15 -1.38 24.28
CA VAL A 74 -5.24 -0.52 23.52
C VAL A 74 -5.55 0.96 23.83
N PRO A 75 -4.63 1.71 24.46
CA PRO A 75 -4.80 3.14 24.70
C PRO A 75 -5.05 3.87 23.39
N ASN A 76 -5.98 4.82 23.37
CA ASN A 76 -6.30 5.61 22.17
C ASN A 76 -6.69 4.76 20.95
N GLY A 77 -7.17 3.52 21.17
CA GLY A 77 -7.62 2.61 20.12
C GLY A 77 -8.93 3.00 19.43
N LYS A 78 -9.58 4.08 19.89
CA LYS A 78 -10.81 4.63 19.31
C LYS A 78 -10.63 6.10 18.96
N GLY A 79 -11.04 6.48 17.74
CA GLY A 79 -11.02 7.84 17.21
C GLY A 79 -9.90 8.05 16.19
N LEU A 80 -10.23 8.79 15.12
CA LEU A 80 -9.27 9.12 14.05
C LEU A 80 -8.72 10.54 14.15
N LEU A 81 -9.47 11.47 14.76
CA LEU A 81 -9.09 12.88 14.86
C LEU A 81 -8.77 13.24 16.32
N TRP A 82 -7.62 13.85 16.51
CA TRP A 82 -7.11 14.27 17.81
C TRP A 82 -6.71 15.74 17.73
N LYS A 83 -7.19 16.56 18.67
CA LYS A 83 -6.81 17.95 18.82
C LYS A 83 -5.61 18.05 19.76
N LEU A 84 -4.58 18.77 19.34
CA LEU A 84 -3.34 19.02 20.06
C LEU A 84 -3.32 20.49 20.49
N GLU A 85 -3.25 20.73 21.79
CA GLU A 85 -3.26 22.07 22.36
C GLU A 85 -2.07 22.28 23.30
N LYS A 86 -1.47 23.46 23.20
CA LYS A 86 -0.41 23.91 24.09
C LYS A 86 -0.52 25.41 24.32
N PRO A 87 -0.30 25.92 25.56
CA PRO A 87 -0.47 27.35 25.84
C PRO A 87 0.38 28.23 24.93
N GLY A 88 -0.24 29.24 24.32
CA GLY A 88 0.43 30.18 23.42
C GLY A 88 0.51 29.74 21.96
N GLU A 89 0.08 28.53 21.62
CA GLU A 89 0.06 28.00 20.25
C GLU A 89 -1.38 27.92 19.73
N LYS A 90 -1.57 28.13 18.42
CA LYS A 90 -2.85 27.80 17.78
C LYS A 90 -3.03 26.28 17.79
N PRO A 91 -4.23 25.75 18.09
CA PRO A 91 -4.46 24.31 18.08
C PRO A 91 -4.03 23.67 16.76
N SER A 92 -3.46 22.48 16.90
CA SER A 92 -3.12 21.60 15.78
C SER A 92 -3.95 20.32 15.87
N TYR A 93 -3.94 19.51 14.82
CA TYR A 93 -4.72 18.30 14.73
C TYR A 93 -3.87 17.15 14.20
N LEU A 94 -4.06 15.96 14.77
CA LEU A 94 -3.52 14.69 14.29
C LEU A 94 -4.70 13.87 13.76
N PHE A 95 -4.60 13.43 12.52
CA PHE A 95 -5.61 12.64 11.84
C PHE A 95 -5.02 11.32 11.34
N GLY A 96 -5.68 10.22 11.67
CA GLY A 96 -5.35 8.88 11.18
C GLY A 96 -5.91 8.65 9.78
N THR A 97 -5.04 8.42 8.80
CA THR A 97 -5.37 8.08 7.41
C THR A 97 -5.19 6.59 7.15
N MET A 98 -5.68 6.11 6.01
CA MET A 98 -5.42 4.77 5.52
C MET A 98 -5.06 4.89 4.03
N HIS A 99 -4.00 4.22 3.60
CA HIS A 99 -3.49 4.31 2.22
C HIS A 99 -4.34 3.51 1.23
N MET A 100 -5.62 3.88 1.12
CA MET A 100 -6.58 3.33 0.18
C MET A 100 -7.30 4.45 -0.57
N THR A 101 -7.73 4.13 -1.80
CA THR A 101 -8.51 5.01 -2.67
C THR A 101 -10.02 4.90 -2.45
N ASP A 102 -10.48 3.94 -1.62
CA ASP A 102 -11.90 3.78 -1.30
C ASP A 102 -12.51 5.07 -0.76
N THR A 103 -13.62 5.51 -1.35
CA THR A 103 -14.34 6.74 -0.97
C THR A 103 -14.74 6.79 0.52
N ARG A 104 -14.94 5.64 1.16
CA ARG A 104 -15.22 5.53 2.60
C ARG A 104 -14.03 5.92 3.47
N VAL A 105 -12.83 5.74 2.94
CA VAL A 105 -11.55 6.12 3.55
C VAL A 105 -11.19 7.54 3.15
N THR A 106 -11.32 7.87 1.86
CA THR A 106 -10.90 9.17 1.35
C THR A 106 -11.90 10.28 1.64
N THR A 107 -13.08 10.04 2.20
CA THR A 107 -13.98 11.13 2.63
C THR A 107 -13.67 11.53 4.07
N LEU A 108 -13.24 12.77 4.30
CA LEU A 108 -13.03 13.28 5.65
C LEU A 108 -14.36 13.38 6.42
N PRO A 109 -14.42 12.92 7.67
CA PRO A 109 -15.50 13.29 8.58
C PRO A 109 -15.59 14.82 8.72
N ALA A 110 -16.79 15.36 8.96
CA ALA A 110 -17.03 16.81 9.00
C ALA A 110 -16.11 17.55 9.99
N ALA A 111 -15.83 16.95 11.15
CA ALA A 111 -14.90 17.52 12.13
C ALA A 111 -13.45 17.59 11.59
N ALA A 112 -13.01 16.54 10.88
CA ALA A 112 -11.68 16.50 10.26
C ALA A 112 -11.59 17.48 9.09
N GLN A 113 -12.63 17.60 8.28
CA GLN A 113 -12.69 18.60 7.21
C GLN A 113 -12.58 20.02 7.79
N LYS A 114 -13.33 20.34 8.85
CA LYS A 114 -13.24 21.65 9.51
C LYS A 114 -11.83 21.93 10.06
N ALA A 115 -11.19 20.94 10.67
CA ALA A 115 -9.83 21.05 11.17
C ALA A 115 -8.82 21.26 10.04
N TYR A 116 -8.96 20.49 8.95
CA TYR A 116 -8.15 20.63 7.74
C TYR A 116 -8.31 22.01 7.11
N ASP A 117 -9.55 22.51 6.97
CA ASP A 117 -9.85 23.81 6.37
C ASP A 117 -9.24 24.96 7.19
N GLY A 118 -9.29 24.86 8.52
CA GLY A 118 -8.73 25.87 9.43
C GLY A 118 -7.21 25.86 9.51
N ALA A 119 -6.54 24.75 9.19
CA ALA A 119 -5.09 24.63 9.27
C ALA A 119 -4.37 25.43 8.17
N GLY A 120 -3.22 26.01 8.53
CA GLY A 120 -2.34 26.73 7.61
C GLY A 120 -1.20 25.85 7.05
N THR A 121 -0.86 24.79 7.78
CA THR A 121 0.18 23.83 7.38
C THR A 121 -0.41 22.43 7.42
N ILE A 122 -0.24 21.69 6.34
CA ILE A 122 -0.59 20.28 6.24
C ILE A 122 0.67 19.46 6.34
N VAL A 123 0.68 18.48 7.24
CA VAL A 123 1.81 17.56 7.42
C VAL A 123 1.35 16.18 6.99
N ILE A 124 2.15 15.51 6.16
CA ILE A 124 1.96 14.09 5.81
C ILE A 124 3.21 13.29 6.18
N GLU A 125 3.14 11.96 6.11
CA GLU A 125 4.31 11.12 6.39
C GLU A 125 5.47 11.45 5.45
N THR A 126 5.21 11.50 4.13
CA THR A 126 6.25 11.84 3.15
C THR A 126 5.70 12.66 1.99
N THR A 127 6.34 13.78 1.69
CA THR A 127 6.00 14.60 0.52
C THR A 127 6.51 14.02 -0.79
N ASP A 128 7.39 13.01 -0.74
CA ASP A 128 7.86 12.28 -1.92
C ASP A 128 6.71 11.54 -2.60
N ALA A 129 5.68 11.13 -1.86
CA ALA A 129 4.48 10.47 -2.40
C ALA A 129 3.65 11.39 -3.31
N MET A 130 3.82 12.72 -3.21
CA MET A 130 3.13 13.68 -4.07
C MET A 130 3.75 13.79 -5.47
N ASP A 131 4.97 13.29 -5.65
CA ASP A 131 5.73 13.43 -6.89
C ASP A 131 6.26 12.06 -7.34
N LYS A 132 5.61 11.51 -8.36
CA LYS A 132 5.99 10.22 -8.94
C LYS A 132 7.45 10.18 -9.38
N ALA A 133 8.02 11.28 -9.86
CA ALA A 133 9.43 11.31 -10.27
C ALA A 133 10.36 11.22 -9.05
N LYS A 134 10.03 11.89 -7.94
CA LYS A 134 10.77 11.76 -6.67
C LYS A 134 10.66 10.36 -6.10
N MET A 135 9.45 9.78 -6.10
CA MET A 135 9.26 8.40 -5.64
C MET A 135 10.09 7.42 -6.48
N MET A 136 10.05 7.54 -7.81
CA MET A 136 10.88 6.71 -8.69
C MET A 136 12.38 6.93 -8.48
N ALA A 137 12.82 8.17 -8.22
CA ALA A 137 14.22 8.48 -7.91
C ALA A 137 14.65 7.86 -6.58
N ALA A 138 13.81 7.93 -5.55
CA ALA A 138 14.03 7.25 -4.26
C ALA A 138 14.13 5.74 -4.44
N MET A 139 13.30 5.15 -5.31
CA MET A 139 13.39 3.73 -5.62
C MET A 139 14.68 3.35 -6.38
N ALA A 140 15.13 4.24 -7.26
CA ALA A 140 16.33 4.01 -8.07
C ALA A 140 17.64 4.30 -7.32
N SER A 141 17.63 5.12 -6.27
CA SER A 141 18.85 5.46 -5.52
C SER A 141 19.41 4.28 -4.73
N GLU A 142 18.54 3.39 -4.26
CA GLU A 142 18.92 2.18 -3.51
C GLU A 142 18.13 0.95 -4.01
N PRO A 143 18.45 0.44 -5.22
CA PRO A 143 17.68 -0.65 -5.83
C PRO A 143 17.70 -1.92 -4.99
N GLY A 144 18.75 -2.11 -4.18
CA GLY A 144 18.88 -3.22 -3.22
C GLY A 144 17.82 -3.23 -2.11
N LEU A 145 17.07 -2.14 -1.88
CA LEU A 145 15.96 -2.15 -0.92
C LEU A 145 14.76 -2.95 -1.42
N MET A 146 14.58 -3.03 -2.74
CA MET A 146 13.38 -3.60 -3.39
C MET A 146 13.68 -4.78 -4.30
N MET A 147 14.92 -4.90 -4.77
CA MET A 147 15.33 -5.95 -5.70
C MET A 147 16.53 -6.72 -5.13
N PHE A 148 16.61 -8.01 -5.44
CA PHE A 148 17.84 -8.78 -5.34
C PHE A 148 18.80 -8.32 -6.45
N THR A 149 19.98 -7.84 -6.05
CA THR A 149 21.02 -7.34 -6.96
C THR A 149 22.10 -8.37 -7.28
N ASP A 150 21.97 -9.58 -6.73
CA ASP A 150 22.83 -10.73 -6.95
C ASP A 150 22.09 -11.80 -7.77
N ASN A 151 22.55 -13.05 -7.73
CA ASN A 151 21.90 -14.17 -8.43
C ASN A 151 20.65 -14.71 -7.70
N THR A 152 20.32 -14.20 -6.51
CA THR A 152 19.16 -14.64 -5.74
C THR A 152 17.86 -14.34 -6.49
N THR A 153 16.90 -15.25 -6.37
CA THR A 153 15.54 -15.11 -6.90
C THR A 153 14.55 -15.53 -5.82
N LEU A 154 13.30 -15.10 -5.94
CA LEU A 154 12.24 -15.57 -5.03
C LEU A 154 12.13 -17.10 -5.03
N SER A 155 12.13 -17.71 -6.22
CA SER A 155 12.05 -19.17 -6.36
C SER A 155 13.21 -19.92 -5.72
N SER A 156 14.41 -19.31 -5.61
CA SER A 156 15.54 -19.97 -4.94
C SER A 156 15.44 -19.97 -3.42
N LEU A 157 14.48 -19.25 -2.84
CA LEU A 157 14.29 -19.12 -1.39
C LEU A 157 13.05 -19.87 -0.88
N LEU A 158 12.23 -20.43 -1.76
CA LEU A 158 10.96 -21.04 -1.42
C LEU A 158 11.08 -22.57 -1.37
N SER A 159 10.34 -23.19 -0.44
CA SER A 159 10.06 -24.62 -0.51
C SER A 159 9.20 -24.93 -1.76
N PRO A 160 9.14 -26.18 -2.22
CA PRO A 160 8.27 -26.56 -3.34
C PRO A 160 6.79 -26.17 -3.13
N ASP A 161 6.29 -26.33 -1.90
CA ASP A 161 4.90 -26.00 -1.55
C ASP A 161 4.67 -24.48 -1.57
N ASP A 162 5.61 -23.71 -1.03
CA ASP A 162 5.52 -22.24 -1.03
C ASP A 162 5.66 -21.66 -2.44
N ALA A 163 6.50 -22.26 -3.29
CA ALA A 163 6.63 -21.90 -4.69
C ALA A 163 5.32 -22.17 -5.45
N ALA A 164 4.63 -23.27 -5.16
CA ALA A 164 3.32 -23.56 -5.73
C ALA A 164 2.26 -22.53 -5.30
N ALA A 165 2.25 -22.15 -4.01
CA ALA A 165 1.37 -21.10 -3.50
C ALA A 165 1.64 -19.74 -4.16
N LEU A 166 2.92 -19.35 -4.29
CA LEU A 166 3.31 -18.12 -4.97
C LEU A 166 2.87 -18.12 -6.44
N ASN A 167 3.20 -19.16 -7.20
CA ASN A 167 2.84 -19.23 -8.62
C ASN A 167 1.32 -19.15 -8.81
N LYS A 168 0.53 -19.86 -7.98
CA LYS A 168 -0.93 -19.77 -8.01
C LYS A 168 -1.43 -18.35 -7.74
N GLY A 169 -0.87 -17.65 -6.76
CA GLY A 169 -1.25 -16.28 -6.42
C GLY A 169 -0.91 -15.29 -7.53
N LEU A 170 0.27 -15.44 -8.14
CA LEU A 170 0.71 -14.64 -9.29
C LEU A 170 -0.17 -14.88 -10.51
N ASP A 171 -0.49 -16.15 -10.82
CA ASP A 171 -1.37 -16.53 -11.94
C ASP A 171 -2.78 -15.95 -11.77
N ALA A 172 -3.33 -15.96 -10.54
CA ALA A 172 -4.64 -15.37 -10.24
C ALA A 172 -4.69 -13.84 -10.50
N ARG A 173 -3.53 -13.16 -10.47
CA ARG A 173 -3.40 -11.74 -10.78
C ARG A 173 -2.84 -11.48 -12.18
N GLY A 174 -2.60 -12.52 -12.98
CA GLY A 174 -2.02 -12.41 -14.32
C GLY A 174 -0.58 -11.90 -14.34
N ILE A 175 0.18 -12.08 -13.24
CA ILE A 175 1.55 -11.62 -13.10
C ILE A 175 2.49 -12.76 -13.50
N PRO A 176 3.29 -12.66 -14.59
CA PRO A 176 4.21 -13.72 -14.95
C PRO A 176 5.36 -13.81 -13.92
N PRO A 177 5.71 -15.00 -13.38
CA PRO A 177 6.75 -15.13 -12.35
C PRO A 177 8.10 -14.52 -12.73
N ALA A 178 8.47 -14.56 -14.00
CA ALA A 178 9.70 -13.96 -14.50
C ALA A 178 9.78 -12.44 -14.30
N THR A 179 8.64 -11.74 -14.26
CA THR A 179 8.60 -10.27 -14.09
C THR A 179 8.89 -9.82 -12.66
N VAL A 180 8.69 -10.72 -11.69
CA VAL A 180 8.85 -10.43 -10.26
C VAL A 180 9.98 -11.23 -9.62
N ALA A 181 10.68 -12.09 -10.38
CA ALA A 181 11.69 -13.02 -9.86
C ALA A 181 12.80 -12.37 -9.03
N LYS A 182 13.13 -11.11 -9.34
CA LYS A 182 14.15 -10.31 -8.63
C LYS A 182 13.57 -9.38 -7.57
N MET A 183 12.26 -9.23 -7.45
CA MET A 183 11.66 -8.43 -6.39
C MET A 183 11.92 -9.08 -5.04
N LYS A 184 12.22 -8.26 -4.03
CA LYS A 184 12.26 -8.72 -2.65
C LYS A 184 10.86 -9.14 -2.19
N PRO A 185 10.74 -10.11 -1.28
CA PRO A 185 9.44 -10.71 -0.97
C PRO A 185 8.42 -9.70 -0.44
N TRP A 186 8.86 -8.73 0.36
CA TRP A 186 8.00 -7.70 0.93
C TRP A 186 7.31 -6.81 -0.11
N ILE A 187 7.95 -6.59 -1.28
CA ILE A 187 7.34 -5.83 -2.38
C ILE A 187 6.13 -6.59 -2.91
N LEU A 188 6.30 -7.89 -3.15
CA LEU A 188 5.21 -8.74 -3.59
C LEU A 188 4.12 -8.87 -2.53
N SER A 189 4.48 -9.02 -1.24
CA SER A 189 3.50 -9.02 -0.16
C SER A 189 2.67 -7.74 -0.16
N ALA A 190 3.31 -6.57 -0.27
CA ALA A 190 2.63 -5.28 -0.32
C ALA A 190 1.70 -5.16 -1.54
N MET A 191 2.16 -5.57 -2.73
CA MET A 191 1.34 -5.56 -3.95
C MET A 191 0.13 -6.49 -3.85
N MET A 192 0.29 -7.64 -3.19
CA MET A 192 -0.71 -8.69 -3.14
C MET A 192 -1.66 -8.54 -1.96
N ALA A 193 -1.29 -7.77 -0.94
CA ALA A 193 -2.15 -7.36 0.18
C ALA A 193 -3.27 -6.40 -0.25
N LEU A 194 -3.19 -5.81 -1.45
CA LEU A 194 -4.22 -4.93 -1.98
C LEU A 194 -5.24 -5.71 -2.85
N PRO A 195 -6.55 -5.43 -2.68
CA PRO A 195 -7.58 -5.90 -3.61
C PRO A 195 -7.28 -5.48 -5.05
N ALA A 196 -7.67 -6.29 -6.04
CA ALA A 196 -7.39 -5.99 -7.45
C ALA A 196 -8.01 -4.65 -7.91
N CYS A 197 -9.17 -4.31 -7.34
CA CYS A 197 -9.84 -3.03 -7.56
C CYS A 197 -9.00 -1.84 -7.08
N GLU A 198 -8.35 -1.96 -5.93
CA GLU A 198 -7.54 -0.90 -5.32
C GLU A 198 -6.28 -0.68 -6.16
N VAL A 199 -5.63 -1.76 -6.59
CA VAL A 199 -4.52 -1.70 -7.54
C VAL A 199 -4.94 -1.00 -8.84
N ALA A 200 -6.12 -1.32 -9.37
CA ALA A 200 -6.63 -0.70 -10.59
C ALA A 200 -6.91 0.80 -10.43
N ARG A 201 -7.51 1.23 -9.30
CA ARG A 201 -7.75 2.66 -8.99
C ARG A 201 -6.45 3.44 -8.83
N GLN A 202 -5.50 2.92 -8.05
CA GLN A 202 -4.19 3.55 -7.90
C GLN A 202 -3.44 3.65 -9.24
N SER A 203 -3.52 2.60 -10.06
CA SER A 203 -2.93 2.59 -11.42
C SER A 203 -3.61 3.60 -12.36
N ALA A 204 -4.90 3.86 -12.18
CA ALA A 204 -5.64 4.91 -12.87
C ALA A 204 -5.30 6.33 -12.36
N GLY A 205 -4.52 6.43 -11.28
CA GLY A 205 -4.06 7.70 -10.72
C GLY A 205 -4.98 8.28 -9.65
N GLU A 206 -5.92 7.50 -9.10
CA GLU A 206 -6.68 7.92 -7.93
C GLU A 206 -5.76 8.06 -6.71
N PRO A 207 -5.71 9.22 -6.04
CA PRO A 207 -4.83 9.43 -4.90
C PRO A 207 -5.42 8.84 -3.62
N VAL A 208 -4.56 8.26 -2.79
CA VAL A 208 -4.85 7.99 -1.38
C VAL A 208 -5.05 9.30 -0.61
N LEU A 209 -5.72 9.22 0.55
CA LEU A 209 -6.20 10.41 1.27
C LEU A 209 -5.07 11.40 1.62
N ASP A 210 -3.97 10.94 2.20
CA ASP A 210 -2.81 11.76 2.56
C ASP A 210 -2.25 12.55 1.37
N VAL A 211 -2.03 11.89 0.22
CA VAL A 211 -1.57 12.54 -1.01
C VAL A 211 -2.59 13.56 -1.51
N ARG A 212 -3.88 13.24 -1.46
CA ARG A 212 -4.95 14.16 -1.87
C ARG A 212 -4.99 15.41 -0.97
N LEU A 213 -4.94 15.22 0.35
CA LEU A 213 -4.93 16.33 1.32
C LEU A 213 -3.76 17.27 1.08
N ALA A 214 -2.58 16.74 0.81
CA ALA A 214 -1.39 17.53 0.53
C ALA A 214 -1.48 18.24 -0.83
N ALA A 215 -2.04 17.59 -1.86
CA ALA A 215 -2.27 18.21 -3.17
C ALA A 215 -3.27 19.37 -3.08
N ASP A 216 -4.40 19.16 -2.41
CA ASP A 216 -5.44 20.17 -2.17
C ASP A 216 -4.90 21.36 -1.36
N ALA A 217 -4.02 21.08 -0.39
CA ALA A 217 -3.37 22.08 0.44
C ALA A 217 -2.47 23.00 -0.39
N LYS A 218 -1.61 22.40 -1.22
CA LYS A 218 -0.74 23.12 -2.13
C LYS A 218 -1.54 23.95 -3.14
N ALA A 219 -2.63 23.39 -3.68
CA ALA A 219 -3.54 24.11 -4.58
C ALA A 219 -4.23 25.30 -3.90
N SER A 220 -4.47 25.20 -2.59
CA SER A 220 -5.09 26.24 -1.76
C SER A 220 -4.08 27.22 -1.13
N GLY A 221 -2.79 27.12 -1.47
CA GLY A 221 -1.75 28.00 -0.96
C GLY A 221 -1.34 27.74 0.50
N LYS A 222 -1.65 26.56 1.05
CA LYS A 222 -1.20 26.12 2.37
C LYS A 222 0.21 25.53 2.28
N ASP A 223 0.95 25.60 3.39
CA ASP A 223 2.24 24.94 3.50
C ASP A 223 2.05 23.41 3.58
N VAL A 224 2.97 22.67 2.98
CA VAL A 224 2.98 21.21 3.03
C VAL A 224 4.36 20.73 3.49
N GLU A 225 4.39 20.01 4.60
CA GLU A 225 5.62 19.44 5.17
C GLU A 225 5.50 17.89 5.27
N GLY A 226 6.66 17.22 5.28
CA GLY A 226 6.77 15.76 5.41
C GLY A 226 7.54 15.38 6.67
N LEU A 227 7.15 14.32 7.35
CA LEU A 227 7.83 13.84 8.57
C LEU A 227 8.99 12.87 8.25
N GLU A 228 8.98 12.24 7.09
CA GLU A 228 9.92 11.22 6.66
C GLU A 228 10.19 11.33 5.15
N THR A 229 11.25 10.67 4.69
CA THR A 229 11.49 10.47 3.25
C THR A 229 10.98 9.11 2.81
N ALA A 230 10.64 8.96 1.53
CA ALA A 230 10.27 7.66 0.98
C ALA A 230 11.40 6.63 1.16
N VAL A 231 12.67 7.05 1.00
CA VAL A 231 13.83 6.17 1.19
C VAL A 231 13.92 5.65 2.62
N ASP A 232 13.63 6.47 3.64
CA ASP A 232 13.67 6.03 5.03
C ASP A 232 12.60 4.98 5.33
N GLN A 233 11.39 5.14 4.77
CA GLN A 233 10.33 4.13 4.87
C GLN A 233 10.71 2.82 4.18
N LEU A 234 11.33 2.90 2.98
CA LEU A 234 11.83 1.74 2.24
C LEU A 234 12.94 1.02 3.01
N ARG A 235 13.87 1.76 3.63
CA ARG A 235 14.93 1.19 4.47
C ARG A 235 14.36 0.52 5.71
N ALA A 236 13.37 1.13 6.37
CA ALA A 236 12.70 0.53 7.53
C ALA A 236 12.10 -0.84 7.17
N MET A 237 11.31 -0.92 6.10
CA MET A 237 10.75 -2.19 5.62
C MET A 237 11.85 -3.19 5.24
N ALA A 238 12.82 -2.77 4.43
CA ALA A 238 13.89 -3.64 3.97
C ALA A 238 14.83 -4.14 5.08
N SER A 239 14.84 -3.49 6.26
CA SER A 239 15.63 -3.89 7.43
C SER A 239 15.05 -5.07 8.19
N LEU A 240 13.77 -5.38 7.99
CA LEU A 240 13.16 -6.55 8.61
C LEU A 240 13.80 -7.86 8.08
N PRO A 241 13.87 -8.91 8.92
CA PRO A 241 14.51 -10.17 8.54
C PRO A 241 13.93 -10.75 7.24
N LEU A 242 14.79 -11.31 6.38
CA LEU A 242 14.34 -11.96 5.15
C LEU A 242 13.35 -13.10 5.43
N GLU A 243 13.57 -13.87 6.50
CA GLU A 243 12.67 -14.94 6.92
C GLU A 243 11.25 -14.42 7.21
N PHE A 244 11.13 -13.26 7.87
CA PHE A 244 9.84 -12.60 8.10
C PHE A 244 9.18 -12.21 6.77
N HIS A 245 9.93 -11.60 5.85
CA HIS A 245 9.40 -11.23 4.53
C HIS A 245 8.95 -12.45 3.71
N MET A 246 9.70 -13.55 3.74
CA MET A 246 9.33 -14.79 3.05
C MET A 246 8.04 -15.37 3.62
N LYS A 247 7.93 -15.42 4.95
CA LYS A 247 6.72 -15.92 5.61
C LYS A 247 5.51 -15.03 5.33
N SER A 248 5.65 -13.72 5.45
CA SER A 248 4.59 -12.76 5.13
C SER A 248 4.12 -12.89 3.67
N LEU A 249 5.04 -13.13 2.72
CA LEU A 249 4.68 -13.39 1.33
C LEU A 249 3.81 -14.64 1.20
N VAL A 250 4.23 -15.75 1.80
CA VAL A 250 3.48 -17.01 1.77
C VAL A 250 2.11 -16.87 2.42
N GLU A 251 2.02 -16.21 3.59
CA GLU A 251 0.75 -15.91 4.27
C GLU A 251 -0.18 -15.09 3.37
N THR A 252 0.35 -14.07 2.70
CA THR A 252 -0.40 -13.23 1.75
C THR A 252 -0.91 -14.05 0.56
N MET A 253 -0.10 -14.96 0.02
CA MET A 253 -0.53 -15.86 -1.07
C MET A 253 -1.62 -16.84 -0.63
N LYS A 254 -1.49 -17.40 0.58
CA LYS A 254 -2.47 -18.33 1.17
C LYS A 254 -3.80 -17.65 1.47
N LEU A 255 -3.80 -16.34 1.73
CA LEU A 255 -5.01 -15.57 1.97
C LEU A 255 -5.94 -15.57 0.74
N GLY A 256 -5.37 -15.51 -0.47
CA GLY A 256 -6.13 -15.54 -1.73
C GLY A 256 -7.24 -14.49 -1.74
N ASP A 257 -8.46 -14.89 -2.05
CA ASP A 257 -9.62 -13.98 -2.12
C ASP A 257 -10.00 -13.36 -0.77
N LYS A 258 -9.60 -13.95 0.36
CA LYS A 258 -9.85 -13.39 1.69
C LYS A 258 -9.13 -12.06 1.92
N VAL A 259 -8.18 -11.69 1.05
CA VAL A 259 -7.55 -10.37 1.09
C VAL A 259 -8.58 -9.25 0.95
N ASN A 260 -9.64 -9.49 0.16
CA ASN A 260 -10.72 -8.54 0.01
C ASN A 260 -11.52 -8.39 1.31
N ASP A 261 -11.80 -9.50 2.00
CA ASP A 261 -12.52 -9.50 3.27
C ASP A 261 -11.72 -8.82 4.39
N VAL A 262 -10.40 -9.06 4.46
CA VAL A 262 -9.51 -8.38 5.41
C VAL A 262 -9.52 -6.87 5.18
N ASN A 263 -9.35 -6.44 3.92
CA ASN A 263 -9.37 -5.01 3.58
C ASN A 263 -10.74 -4.37 3.85
N GLU A 264 -11.85 -5.05 3.52
CA GLU A 264 -13.20 -4.58 3.83
C GLU A 264 -13.39 -4.39 5.34
N THR A 265 -12.95 -5.36 6.13
CA THR A 265 -13.01 -5.30 7.60
C THR A 265 -12.19 -4.12 8.14
N MET A 266 -11.00 -3.88 7.59
CA MET A 266 -10.18 -2.72 7.96
C MET A 266 -10.86 -1.40 7.61
N ILE A 267 -11.50 -1.28 6.45
CA ILE A 267 -12.26 -0.08 6.06
C ILE A 267 -13.42 0.13 7.04
N VAL A 268 -14.19 -0.91 7.35
CA VAL A 268 -15.31 -0.84 8.29
C VAL A 268 -14.84 -0.38 9.67
N LEU A 269 -13.76 -0.95 10.20
CA LEU A 269 -13.16 -0.54 11.47
C LEU A 269 -12.64 0.89 11.43
N TYR A 270 -11.98 1.29 10.33
CA TYR A 270 -11.51 2.65 10.12
C TYR A 270 -12.67 3.66 10.16
N GLN A 271 -13.77 3.39 9.45
CA GLN A 271 -14.96 4.25 9.47
C GLN A 271 -15.58 4.40 10.86
N ARG A 272 -15.50 3.34 11.69
CA ARG A 272 -15.95 3.37 13.09
C ARG A 272 -14.92 4.00 14.03
N GLY A 273 -13.73 4.32 13.53
CA GLY A 273 -12.59 4.81 14.30
C GLY A 273 -12.00 3.76 15.24
N GLU A 274 -12.27 2.46 15.07
CA GLU A 274 -11.86 1.37 15.97
C GLU A 274 -10.51 0.77 15.57
N ILE A 275 -9.53 1.64 15.34
CA ILE A 275 -8.20 1.30 14.84
C ILE A 275 -7.38 0.42 15.81
N GLY A 276 -7.71 0.43 17.10
CA GLY A 276 -7.14 -0.50 18.09
C GLY A 276 -7.48 -1.97 17.84
N MET A 277 -8.48 -2.26 17.01
CA MET A 277 -8.84 -3.64 16.62
C MET A 277 -7.97 -4.23 15.51
N PHE A 278 -7.15 -3.45 14.81
CA PHE A 278 -6.40 -3.94 13.64
C PHE A 278 -5.46 -5.09 14.02
N TRP A 279 -4.61 -4.91 15.03
CA TRP A 279 -3.68 -5.95 15.48
C TRP A 279 -4.36 -7.19 16.06
N PRO A 280 -5.34 -7.06 16.98
CA PRO A 280 -6.11 -8.21 17.45
C PRO A 280 -6.83 -8.97 16.32
N LEU A 281 -7.44 -8.24 15.36
CA LEU A 281 -8.08 -8.84 14.20
C LEU A 281 -7.08 -9.65 13.38
N PHE A 282 -5.93 -9.07 13.01
CA PHE A 282 -4.91 -9.76 12.24
C PHE A 282 -4.48 -11.07 12.88
N ARG A 283 -4.23 -11.06 14.20
CA ARG A 283 -3.90 -12.28 14.95
C ARG A 283 -5.02 -13.34 14.97
N ALA A 284 -6.27 -12.93 14.81
CA ALA A 284 -7.42 -13.83 14.84
C ALA A 284 -7.77 -14.41 13.46
N VAL A 285 -7.55 -13.65 12.38
CA VAL A 285 -8.05 -14.02 11.04
C VAL A 285 -6.97 -14.36 10.03
N LEU A 286 -5.72 -13.94 10.25
CA LEU A 286 -4.62 -14.25 9.34
C LEU A 286 -4.00 -15.61 9.69
N PRO A 287 -3.74 -16.47 8.68
CA PRO A 287 -3.12 -17.78 8.88
C PRO A 287 -1.77 -17.68 9.59
N ASP A 288 -1.42 -18.66 10.41
CA ASP A 288 -0.08 -18.86 10.98
C ASP A 288 0.49 -17.70 11.86
N THR A 289 -0.30 -16.64 12.08
CA THR A 289 0.07 -15.46 12.90
C THR A 289 0.07 -15.72 14.40
N ALA A 290 -0.76 -16.67 14.87
CA ALA A 290 -0.77 -17.07 16.28
C ALA A 290 0.57 -17.66 16.74
N ASP A 291 1.30 -18.28 15.80
CA ASP A 291 2.59 -18.93 16.00
C ASP A 291 3.78 -17.99 15.71
N ASP A 292 3.55 -16.79 15.17
CA ASP A 292 4.60 -15.81 14.80
C ASP A 292 4.53 -14.47 15.52
N LYS A 293 4.34 -14.52 16.84
CA LYS A 293 4.28 -13.29 17.63
C LYS A 293 5.56 -12.46 17.50
N ALA A 294 6.71 -13.11 17.29
CA ALA A 294 8.00 -12.43 17.16
C ALA A 294 8.11 -11.63 15.85
N GLY A 295 7.70 -12.20 14.71
CA GLY A 295 7.72 -11.51 13.42
C GLY A 295 6.80 -10.29 13.40
N TYR A 296 5.56 -10.43 13.87
CA TYR A 296 4.62 -9.33 13.94
C TYR A 296 5.05 -8.24 14.94
N ALA A 297 5.63 -8.62 16.09
CA ALA A 297 6.20 -7.64 17.02
C ALA A 297 7.39 -6.89 16.42
N ALA A 298 8.26 -7.57 15.66
CA ALA A 298 9.37 -6.92 14.95
C ALA A 298 8.85 -5.95 13.87
N PHE A 299 7.80 -6.34 13.15
CA PHE A 299 7.13 -5.45 12.20
C PHE A 299 6.54 -4.21 12.89
N GLU A 300 5.77 -4.39 13.97
CA GLU A 300 5.20 -3.28 14.73
C GLU A 300 6.30 -2.35 15.28
N GLN A 301 7.36 -2.93 15.84
CA GLN A 301 8.51 -2.18 16.35
C GLN A 301 9.18 -1.33 15.27
N THR A 302 9.43 -1.91 14.08
CA THR A 302 10.16 -1.24 13.01
C THR A 302 9.27 -0.26 12.25
N MET A 303 8.07 -0.71 11.82
CA MET A 303 7.21 0.03 10.91
C MET A 303 6.28 1.03 11.62
N ILE A 304 6.04 0.86 12.93
CA ILE A 304 5.17 1.76 13.70
C ILE A 304 5.97 2.47 14.78
N ILE A 305 6.53 1.75 15.76
CA ILE A 305 7.08 2.36 16.97
C ILE A 305 8.33 3.20 16.68
N SER A 306 9.30 2.64 15.97
CA SER A 306 10.55 3.35 15.64
C SER A 306 10.27 4.59 14.77
N ARG A 307 9.35 4.45 13.80
CA ARG A 307 8.91 5.55 12.93
C ARG A 307 8.13 6.62 13.71
N ASN A 308 7.31 6.24 14.69
CA ASN A 308 6.63 7.20 15.57
C ASN A 308 7.62 8.13 16.28
N LYS A 309 8.77 7.61 16.74
CA LYS A 309 9.78 8.45 17.40
C LYS A 309 10.40 9.46 16.44
N VAL A 310 10.69 9.06 15.20
CA VAL A 310 11.18 9.97 14.15
C VAL A 310 10.12 11.02 13.82
N MET A 311 8.89 10.58 13.55
CA MET A 311 7.77 11.46 13.22
C MET A 311 7.47 12.46 14.32
N ALA A 312 7.42 12.03 15.59
CA ALA A 312 7.19 12.93 16.73
C ALA A 312 8.31 13.96 16.88
N ALA A 313 9.58 13.56 16.68
CA ALA A 313 10.71 14.47 16.73
C ALA A 313 10.66 15.53 15.61
N HIS A 314 10.39 15.11 14.37
CA HIS A 314 10.29 16.02 13.22
C HIS A 314 9.02 16.90 13.28
N ALA A 315 7.94 16.39 13.88
CA ALA A 315 6.73 17.16 14.11
C ALA A 315 6.93 18.30 15.11
N GLY A 316 7.82 18.16 16.10
CA GLY A 316 7.99 19.13 17.19
C GLY A 316 8.17 20.59 16.72
N PRO A 317 9.16 20.90 15.86
CA PRO A 317 9.36 22.23 15.32
C PRO A 317 8.19 22.76 14.46
N ILE A 318 7.46 21.87 13.78
CA ILE A 318 6.31 22.23 12.94
C ILE A 318 5.12 22.58 13.83
N LEU A 319 4.81 21.72 14.80
CA LEU A 319 3.70 21.92 15.73
C LEU A 319 3.90 23.14 16.63
N ALA A 320 5.14 23.50 16.98
CA ALA A 320 5.45 24.71 17.74
C ALA A 320 5.06 26.02 17.01
N LYS A 321 4.87 25.99 15.68
CA LYS A 321 4.30 27.11 14.90
C LYS A 321 2.77 27.21 15.08
N GLY A 322 2.12 26.13 15.52
CA GLY A 322 0.68 25.99 15.66
C GLY A 322 -0.07 25.88 14.33
N ASN A 323 -1.38 25.67 14.39
CA ASN A 323 -2.29 25.69 13.23
C ASN A 323 -1.98 24.60 12.17
N VAL A 324 -1.58 23.41 12.62
CA VAL A 324 -1.19 22.28 11.77
C VAL A 324 -2.34 21.27 11.66
N PHE A 325 -2.54 20.68 10.49
CA PHE A 325 -3.29 19.43 10.33
C PHE A 325 -2.34 18.35 9.83
N MET A 326 -2.04 17.39 10.70
CA MET A 326 -1.10 16.30 10.47
C MET A 326 -1.86 15.02 10.15
N ALA A 327 -1.64 14.48 8.96
CA ALA A 327 -2.27 13.28 8.44
C ALA A 327 -1.22 12.17 8.31
N VAL A 328 -1.32 11.14 9.16
CA VAL A 328 -0.43 9.98 9.19
C VAL A 328 -1.24 8.70 9.23
N GLY A 329 -0.66 7.55 8.89
CA GLY A 329 -1.33 6.26 8.92
C GLY A 329 -1.96 6.00 10.30
N ALA A 330 -3.21 5.55 10.32
CA ALA A 330 -3.99 5.44 11.54
C ALA A 330 -3.35 4.49 12.57
N MET A 331 -2.60 3.49 12.11
CA MET A 331 -1.86 2.58 13.00
C MET A 331 -0.75 3.26 13.80
N HIS A 332 -0.35 4.48 13.46
CA HIS A 332 0.62 5.27 14.23
C HIS A 332 0.00 5.95 15.46
N LEU A 333 -1.33 6.05 15.55
CA LEU A 333 -2.02 6.77 16.63
C LEU A 333 -2.11 5.98 17.95
N PRO A 334 -2.59 4.72 17.95
CA PRO A 334 -2.95 4.02 19.19
C PRO A 334 -1.73 3.41 19.90
N GLY A 335 -1.95 2.98 21.14
CA GLY A 335 -0.96 2.29 21.95
C GLY A 335 -0.14 3.21 22.86
N PRO A 336 0.60 2.64 23.84
CA PRO A 336 1.47 3.39 24.74
C PRO A 336 2.65 4.08 24.04
N GLU A 337 2.96 3.61 22.82
CA GLU A 337 4.01 4.13 21.94
C GLU A 337 3.44 4.76 20.66
N GLY A 338 2.13 5.00 20.63
CA GLY A 338 1.45 5.74 19.58
C GLY A 338 1.75 7.24 19.65
N LEU A 339 1.58 7.93 18.52
CA LEU A 339 1.78 9.37 18.41
C LEU A 339 0.91 10.18 19.37
N VAL A 340 -0.29 9.70 19.71
CA VAL A 340 -1.15 10.35 20.70
C VAL A 340 -0.45 10.45 22.06
N GLU A 341 0.19 9.36 22.50
CA GLU A 341 0.96 9.36 23.75
C GLU A 341 2.28 10.11 23.63
N ASP A 342 2.96 10.01 22.48
CA ASP A 342 4.22 10.74 22.27
C ASP A 342 3.99 12.26 22.28
N PHE A 343 2.88 12.76 21.74
CA PHE A 343 2.53 14.19 21.84
C PHE A 343 2.10 14.60 23.25
N ARG A 344 1.42 13.73 24.02
CA ARG A 344 1.16 13.98 25.45
C ARG A 344 2.48 14.12 26.22
N LYS A 345 3.44 13.22 25.99
CA LYS A 345 4.80 13.28 26.58
C LYS A 345 5.57 14.54 26.15
N ALA A 346 5.32 15.04 24.94
CA ALA A 346 5.88 16.30 24.44
C ALA A 346 5.20 17.57 25.01
N GLY A 347 4.23 17.41 25.93
CA GLY A 347 3.58 18.50 26.66
C GLY A 347 2.34 19.08 25.99
N TYR A 348 1.77 18.41 24.99
CA TYR A 348 0.46 18.78 24.44
C TYR A 348 -0.67 18.19 25.28
N THR A 349 -1.75 18.96 25.44
CA THR A 349 -3.06 18.40 25.79
C THR A 349 -3.65 17.78 24.52
N VAL A 350 -3.83 16.46 24.53
CA VAL A 350 -4.31 15.71 23.36
C VAL A 350 -5.69 15.10 23.64
N THR A 351 -6.70 15.59 22.92
CA THR A 351 -8.11 15.21 23.10
C THR A 351 -8.69 14.63 21.81
N VAL A 352 -9.47 13.55 21.93
CA VAL A 352 -10.19 12.98 20.78
C VAL A 352 -11.29 13.94 20.33
N VAL A 353 -11.49 14.03 19.01
CA VAL A 353 -12.58 14.77 18.37
C VAL A 353 -13.43 13.77 17.62
N ASN A 354 -14.67 13.59 18.09
CA ASN A 354 -15.63 12.65 17.51
C ASN A 354 -16.50 13.30 16.43
#